data_AF-V4AT19-F1
#
_entry.id   AF-V4AT19-F1
#
_cell.length_a   1.000
_cell.length_b   1.000
_cell.length_c   1.000
_cell.angle_alpha   90.00
_cell.angle_beta   90.00
_cell.angle_gamma   90.00
#
_symmetry.space_group_name_H-M   'P 1'
#
loop_
_entity.id
_entity.type
_entity.pdbx_description
1 polymer ?
#
loop_
_entity_poly.entity_id
_entity_poly.type
_entity_poly.pdbx_seq_one_letter_code
_entity_poly.pdbx_strand_id
1 'polypeptide(L)'
;MDKFVTALNETTASMHSSKQLMLKLPENIVLNDFKLQRAAALDSQIIGDYEELVTDWMNTIETIIVDTSDERFMDPNAGPLSELERWRRRQRLLTSLTEQLKSKECKAVIGVLITAKSRLLRRWKIIDVG
;
A
#
# COMPACT_ATOMS: atom_id res chain seq x y z
N MET A 1 30.59 20.20 -16.97
CA MET A 1 30.55 18.89 -16.27
C MET A 1 29.30 18.80 -15.39
N ASP A 2 28.20 19.45 -15.80
CA ASP A 2 27.14 19.89 -14.87
C ASP A 2 25.86 19.06 -15.00
N LYS A 3 25.67 18.37 -16.13
CA LYS A 3 24.47 17.52 -16.36
C LYS A 3 24.45 16.26 -15.50
N PHE A 4 25.62 15.74 -15.14
CA PHE A 4 25.75 14.54 -14.30
C PHE A 4 25.48 14.83 -12.82
N VAL A 5 25.87 16.02 -12.35
CA VAL A 5 25.64 16.42 -10.95
C VAL A 5 24.17 16.76 -10.71
N THR A 6 23.49 17.39 -11.68
CA THR A 6 22.04 17.63 -11.60
C THR A 6 21.24 16.32 -11.58
N ALA A 7 21.61 15.33 -12.42
CA ALA A 7 20.95 14.03 -12.42
C ALA A 7 21.14 13.27 -11.09
N LEU A 8 22.33 13.36 -10.48
CA LEU A 8 22.58 12.75 -9.16
C LEU A 8 21.83 13.49 -8.04
N ASN A 9 21.75 14.83 -8.09
CA ASN A 9 21.03 15.62 -7.08
C ASN A 9 19.50 15.44 -7.18
N GLU A 10 18.94 15.29 -8.39
CA GLU A 10 17.55 14.88 -8.58
C GLU A 10 17.30 13.45 -8.08
N THR A 11 18.29 12.55 -8.24
CA THR A 11 18.20 11.17 -7.76
C THR A 11 18.30 11.09 -6.23
N THR A 12 19.16 11.87 -5.57
CA THR A 12 19.27 11.89 -4.09
C THR A 12 18.14 12.68 -3.42
N ALA A 13 17.59 13.73 -4.05
CA ALA A 13 16.36 14.36 -3.56
C ALA A 13 15.16 13.39 -3.67
N SER A 14 15.11 12.57 -4.73
CA SER A 14 14.13 11.49 -4.86
C SER A 14 14.27 10.43 -3.77
N MET A 15 15.47 10.20 -3.22
CA MET A 15 15.69 9.23 -2.13
C MET A 15 15.12 9.70 -0.78
N HIS A 16 15.03 10.99 -0.49
CA HIS A 16 14.50 11.46 0.80
C HIS A 16 12.98 11.55 0.83
N SER A 17 12.34 11.83 -0.30
CA SER A 17 10.88 11.94 -0.34
C SER A 17 10.17 10.61 -0.61
N SER A 18 10.90 9.58 -1.04
CA SER A 18 10.31 8.27 -1.36
C SER A 18 10.35 7.41 -0.11
N LYS A 19 9.55 7.75 0.90
CA LYS A 19 8.96 6.68 1.70
C LYS A 19 8.12 5.88 0.72
N GLN A 20 8.74 4.88 0.10
CA GLN A 20 7.99 3.86 -0.61
C GLN A 20 7.16 3.21 0.50
N LEU A 21 5.91 3.66 0.64
CA LEU A 21 4.97 3.11 1.60
C LEU A 21 4.65 1.72 1.07
N MET A 22 5.48 0.76 1.49
CA MET A 22 5.32 -0.64 1.15
C MET A 22 4.33 -1.22 2.15
N LEU A 23 3.41 -2.02 1.63
CA LEU A 23 2.54 -2.82 2.49
C LEU A 23 3.42 -3.79 3.27
N LYS A 24 3.18 -3.87 4.58
CA LYS A 24 3.85 -4.88 5.41
C LYS A 24 3.58 -6.26 4.81
N LEU A 25 4.63 -7.05 4.62
CA LEU A 25 4.48 -8.43 4.20
C LEU A 25 4.10 -9.30 5.41
N PRO A 26 3.30 -10.35 5.21
CA PRO A 26 2.96 -11.27 6.30
C PRO A 26 4.23 -12.02 6.73
N GLU A 27 4.50 -12.08 8.03
CA GLU A 27 5.67 -12.82 8.56
C GLU A 27 5.52 -14.34 8.34
N ASN A 28 4.28 -14.85 8.36
CA ASN A 28 3.95 -16.24 8.05
C ASN A 28 2.93 -16.30 6.91
N ILE A 29 3.38 -16.60 5.70
CA ILE A 29 2.51 -16.68 4.52
C ILE A 29 2.15 -18.14 4.26
N VAL A 30 0.86 -18.46 4.36
CA VAL A 30 0.34 -19.75 3.91
C VAL A 30 0.14 -19.71 2.39
N LEU A 31 1.24 -19.91 1.65
CA LEU A 31 1.26 -19.82 0.20
C LEU A 31 0.58 -21.03 -0.45
N ASN A 32 -0.44 -20.78 -1.27
CA ASN A 32 -0.99 -21.61 -2.35
C ASN A 32 -1.40 -23.07 -2.07
N ASP A 33 -1.26 -23.60 -0.86
CA ASP A 33 -1.81 -24.90 -0.50
C ASP A 33 -3.23 -24.71 0.06
N PHE A 34 -4.24 -25.14 -0.72
CA PHE A 34 -5.64 -25.08 -0.33
C PHE A 34 -5.94 -25.77 1.00
N LYS A 35 -5.20 -26.82 1.37
CA LYS A 35 -5.35 -27.50 2.66
C LYS A 35 -4.80 -26.65 3.79
N LEU A 36 -3.63 -26.05 3.60
CA LEU A 36 -3.04 -25.15 4.60
C LEU A 36 -3.87 -23.87 4.76
N GLN A 37 -4.40 -23.30 3.67
CA GLN A 37 -5.30 -22.14 3.74
C GLN A 37 -6.58 -22.45 4.51
N ARG A 38 -7.15 -23.64 4.32
CA ARG A 38 -8.33 -24.08 5.08
C ARG A 38 -8.01 -24.30 6.56
N ALA A 39 -6.83 -24.85 6.87
CA ALA A 39 -6.39 -25.00 8.25
C ALA A 39 -6.16 -23.64 8.93
N ALA A 40 -5.50 -22.71 8.24
CA ALA A 40 -5.27 -21.34 8.71
C ALA A 40 -6.59 -20.59 8.95
N ALA A 41 -7.61 -20.82 8.13
CA ALA A 41 -8.94 -20.23 8.30
C ALA A 41 -9.73 -20.81 9.50
N LEU A 42 -9.20 -21.80 10.20
CA LEU A 42 -9.72 -22.32 11.46
C LEU A 42 -8.86 -21.93 12.67
N ASP A 43 -7.67 -21.38 12.42
CA ASP A 43 -6.73 -20.95 13.46
C ASP A 43 -7.01 -19.50 13.84
N SER A 44 -7.47 -19.29 15.07
CA SER A 44 -7.85 -17.96 15.58
C SER A 44 -6.65 -17.01 15.70
N GLN A 45 -5.44 -17.52 15.92
CA GLN A 45 -4.25 -16.70 16.00
C GLN A 45 -3.85 -16.18 14.61
N ILE A 46 -3.80 -17.08 13.61
CA ILE A 46 -3.47 -16.69 12.23
C ILE A 46 -4.50 -15.70 11.67
N ILE A 47 -5.79 -15.92 11.96
CA ILE A 47 -6.83 -14.97 11.58
C ILE A 47 -6.59 -13.60 12.22
N GLY A 48 -6.27 -13.56 13.52
CA GLY A 48 -5.96 -12.32 14.23
C GLY A 48 -4.78 -11.56 13.63
N ASP A 49 -3.68 -12.26 13.38
CA ASP A 49 -2.46 -11.68 12.78
C ASP A 49 -2.77 -11.12 11.37
N TYR A 50 -3.58 -11.83 10.59
CA TYR A 50 -3.99 -11.38 9.26
C TYR A 50 -4.97 -10.20 9.31
N GLU A 51 -5.86 -10.15 10.31
CA GLU A 51 -6.74 -9.01 10.53
C GLU A 51 -5.97 -7.75 10.93
N GLU A 52 -4.97 -7.87 11.79
CA GLU A 52 -4.07 -6.76 12.14
C GLU A 52 -3.30 -6.27 10.91
N LEU A 53 -2.73 -7.20 10.14
CA LEU A 53 -1.98 -6.87 8.94
C LEU A 53 -2.82 -6.12 7.90
N VAL A 54 -4.04 -6.61 7.63
CA VAL A 54 -4.95 -5.94 6.71
C VAL A 54 -5.40 -4.59 7.26
N THR A 55 -5.52 -4.44 8.58
CA THR A 55 -5.79 -3.15 9.21
C THR A 55 -4.67 -2.14 8.98
N ASP A 56 -3.42 -2.58 9.08
CA ASP A 56 -2.26 -1.75 8.74
C ASP A 56 -2.24 -1.33 7.27
N TRP A 57 -2.60 -2.23 6.36
CA TRP A 57 -2.75 -1.90 4.95
C TRP A 57 -3.82 -0.83 4.73
N MET A 58 -4.99 -1.00 5.36
CA MET A 58 -6.08 -0.02 5.31
C MET A 58 -5.63 1.36 5.83
N ASN A 59 -4.97 1.42 6.98
CA ASN A 59 -4.46 2.67 7.55
C ASN A 59 -3.41 3.33 6.63
N THR A 60 -2.56 2.54 5.99
CA THR A 60 -1.56 3.04 5.04
C THR A 60 -2.23 3.67 3.82
N ILE A 61 -3.24 3.00 3.25
CA ILE A 61 -4.01 3.51 2.11
C ILE A 61 -4.78 4.77 2.49
N GLU A 62 -5.48 4.76 3.63
CA GLU A 62 -6.20 5.94 4.16
C GLU A 62 -5.25 7.14 4.36
N THR A 63 -4.07 6.90 4.94
CA THR A 63 -3.06 7.96 5.13
C THR A 63 -2.65 8.59 3.81
N ILE A 64 -2.43 7.78 2.77
CA ILE A 64 -2.06 8.28 1.44
C ILE A 64 -3.21 9.03 0.80
N ILE A 65 -4.44 8.53 0.90
CA ILE A 65 -5.61 9.23 0.37
C ILE A 65 -5.77 10.60 1.06
N VAL A 66 -5.60 10.66 2.39
CA VAL A 66 -5.71 11.92 3.17
C VAL A 66 -4.59 12.88 2.82
N ASP A 67 -3.33 12.42 2.85
CA ASP A 67 -2.14 13.22 2.47
C ASP A 67 -2.31 13.82 1.06
N THR A 68 -2.80 13.01 0.12
CA THR A 68 -3.03 13.47 -1.25
C THR A 68 -4.19 14.47 -1.38
N SER A 69 -5.16 14.42 -0.46
CA SER A 69 -6.29 15.34 -0.42
C SER A 69 -5.90 16.72 0.12
N ASP A 70 -5.00 16.78 1.11
CA ASP A 70 -4.57 17.99 1.82
C ASP A 70 -3.54 18.79 1.00
N GLU A 71 -2.66 18.10 0.27
CA GLU A 71 -1.66 18.70 -0.62
C GLU A 71 -2.23 19.52 -1.78
N ARG A 72 -3.51 19.34 -2.14
CA ARG A 72 -4.19 20.16 -3.15
C ARG A 72 -4.33 21.62 -2.73
N PHE A 73 -4.16 21.92 -1.45
CA PHE A 73 -4.42 23.25 -0.86
C PHE A 73 -3.16 24.01 -0.43
N MET A 74 -1.95 23.46 -0.59
CA MET A 74 -0.80 23.86 0.24
C MET A 74 0.41 24.52 -0.47
N ASP A 75 0.30 25.02 -1.70
CA ASP A 75 1.36 25.91 -2.21
C ASP A 75 0.83 27.01 -3.15
N PRO A 76 0.50 28.21 -2.62
CA PRO A 76 0.14 29.36 -3.45
C PRO A 76 1.28 29.88 -4.34
N ASN A 77 2.51 29.38 -4.17
CA ASN A 77 3.69 29.71 -4.99
C ASN A 77 4.09 28.56 -5.94
N ALA A 78 3.37 27.45 -5.95
CA ALA A 78 3.68 26.33 -6.84
C ALA A 78 3.35 26.65 -8.30
N GLY A 79 4.37 26.68 -9.16
CA GLY A 79 4.17 26.75 -10.61
C GLY A 79 3.62 25.42 -11.18
N PRO A 80 3.03 25.45 -12.39
CA PRO A 80 2.35 24.30 -13.02
C PRO A 80 3.24 23.05 -13.18
N LEU A 81 4.55 23.25 -13.39
CA LEU A 81 5.53 22.14 -13.48
C LEU A 81 5.72 21.42 -12.14
N SER A 82 5.75 22.17 -11.04
CA SER A 82 5.89 21.59 -9.70
C SER A 82 4.65 20.78 -9.32
N GLU A 83 3.47 21.24 -9.72
CA GLU A 83 2.23 20.52 -9.52
C GLU A 83 2.20 19.21 -10.30
N LEU A 84 2.58 19.25 -11.58
CA LEU A 84 2.66 18.06 -12.43
C LEU A 84 3.60 16.99 -11.85
N GLU A 85 4.76 17.38 -11.33
CA GLU A 85 5.70 16.41 -10.74
C GLU A 85 5.15 15.80 -9.44
N ARG A 86 4.44 16.59 -8.62
CA ARG A 86 3.70 16.08 -7.45
C ARG A 86 2.63 15.05 -7.86
N TRP A 87 1.83 15.37 -8.89
CA TRP A 87 0.85 14.42 -9.43
C TRP A 87 1.48 13.14 -9.96
N ARG A 88 2.63 13.23 -10.65
CA ARG A 88 3.37 12.06 -11.14
C ARG A 88 3.91 11.20 -10.01
N ARG A 89 4.46 11.82 -8.96
CA ARG A 89 4.92 11.11 -7.76
C ARG A 89 3.77 10.33 -7.11
N ARG A 90 2.61 10.99 -6.96
CA ARG A 90 1.39 10.39 -6.41
C ARG A 90 0.89 9.21 -7.24
N GLN A 91 0.80 9.38 -8.55
CA GLN A 91 0.37 8.32 -9.45
C GLN A 91 1.28 7.09 -9.33
N ARG A 92 2.61 7.30 -9.24
CA ARG A 92 3.57 6.19 -9.03
C ARG A 92 3.33 5.46 -7.70
N LEU A 93 3.03 6.19 -6.63
CA LEU A 93 2.75 5.62 -5.31
C LEU A 93 1.48 4.76 -5.33
N LEU A 94 0.38 5.29 -5.86
CA LEU A 94 -0.90 4.57 -5.97
C LEU A 94 -0.75 3.31 -6.83
N THR A 95 -0.13 3.43 -8.01
CA THR A 95 0.14 2.26 -8.87
C THR A 95 1.00 1.22 -8.15
N SER A 96 2.04 1.63 -7.43
CA SER A 96 2.90 0.70 -6.68
C SER A 96 2.12 -0.04 -5.58
N LEU A 97 1.22 0.62 -4.87
CA LEU A 97 0.36 -0.02 -3.87
C LEU A 97 -0.62 -0.99 -4.49
N THR A 98 -1.30 -0.59 -5.57
CA THR A 98 -2.23 -1.46 -6.29
C THR A 98 -1.51 -2.73 -6.80
N GLU A 99 -0.28 -2.62 -7.29
CA GLU A 99 0.51 -3.79 -7.71
C GLU A 99 0.92 -4.67 -6.52
N GLN A 100 1.27 -4.08 -5.37
CA GLN A 100 1.54 -4.86 -4.15
C GLN A 100 0.31 -5.66 -3.70
N LEU A 101 -0.90 -5.07 -3.73
CA LEU A 101 -2.13 -5.79 -3.39
C LEU A 101 -2.45 -6.94 -4.36
N LYS A 102 -1.98 -6.86 -5.60
CA LYS A 102 -2.13 -7.94 -6.59
C LYS A 102 -1.15 -9.10 -6.37
N SER A 103 -0.16 -8.95 -5.49
CA SER A 103 0.80 -10.00 -5.14
C SER A 103 0.11 -11.27 -4.63
N LYS A 104 0.78 -12.42 -4.76
CA LYS A 104 0.23 -13.71 -4.34
C LYS A 104 0.07 -13.76 -2.82
N GLU A 105 1.00 -13.12 -2.13
CA GLU A 105 1.11 -13.00 -0.69
C GLU A 105 -0.09 -12.24 -0.13
N CYS A 106 -0.40 -11.05 -0.68
CA CYS A 106 -1.56 -10.27 -0.26
C CYS A 106 -2.88 -11.01 -0.55
N LYS A 107 -2.98 -11.65 -1.72
CA LYS A 107 -4.15 -12.47 -2.08
C LYS A 107 -4.34 -13.67 -1.15
N ALA A 108 -3.26 -14.30 -0.69
CA ALA A 108 -3.34 -15.42 0.23
C ALA A 108 -3.92 -14.99 1.59
N VAL A 109 -3.46 -13.86 2.14
CA VAL A 109 -3.99 -13.29 3.38
C VAL A 109 -5.49 -13.00 3.27
N ILE A 110 -5.88 -12.27 2.23
CA ILE A 110 -7.31 -11.96 1.98
C ILE A 110 -8.12 -13.24 1.75
N GLY A 111 -7.57 -14.24 1.05
CA GLY A 111 -8.22 -15.53 0.82
C GLY A 111 -8.49 -16.33 2.09
N VAL A 112 -7.55 -16.33 3.04
CA VAL A 112 -7.75 -16.95 4.36
C VAL A 112 -8.85 -16.22 5.14
N LEU A 113 -8.83 -14.89 5.16
CA LEU A 113 -9.87 -14.10 5.83
C LEU A 113 -11.26 -14.30 5.21
N ILE A 114 -11.35 -14.43 3.87
CA ILE A 114 -12.60 -14.77 3.15
C ILE A 114 -13.11 -16.13 3.59
N THR A 115 -12.22 -17.13 3.66
CA THR A 115 -12.58 -18.49 4.07
C THR A 115 -13.05 -18.52 5.53
N ALA A 116 -12.39 -17.75 6.40
CA ALA A 116 -12.75 -17.58 7.81
C ALA A 116 -14.00 -16.71 8.03
N LYS A 117 -14.53 -16.06 6.98
CA LYS A 117 -15.65 -15.10 7.06
C LYS A 117 -15.39 -13.95 8.04
N SER A 118 -14.16 -13.44 8.05
CA SER A 118 -13.77 -12.30 8.89
C SER A 118 -14.70 -11.10 8.68
N ARG A 119 -15.06 -10.43 9.78
CA ARG A 119 -15.88 -9.21 9.75
C ARG A 119 -15.11 -8.02 9.15
N LEU A 120 -13.78 -8.05 9.20
CA LEU A 120 -12.90 -7.00 8.67
C LEU A 120 -13.10 -6.79 7.16
N LEU A 121 -13.48 -7.85 6.44
CA LEU A 121 -13.70 -7.80 4.99
C LEU A 121 -14.75 -6.77 4.56
N ARG A 122 -15.67 -6.40 5.46
CA ARG A 122 -16.65 -5.34 5.18
C ARG A 122 -15.96 -3.98 5.05
N ARG A 123 -15.00 -3.69 5.94
CA ARG A 123 -14.21 -2.45 5.90
C ARG A 123 -13.20 -2.51 4.76
N TRP A 124 -12.51 -3.64 4.58
CA TRP A 124 -11.58 -3.86 3.48
C TRP A 124 -12.21 -3.53 2.11
N LYS A 125 -13.42 -4.02 1.84
CA LYS A 125 -14.13 -3.74 0.59
C LYS A 125 -14.38 -2.26 0.31
N ILE A 126 -14.53 -1.44 1.33
CA ILE A 126 -14.73 0.01 1.15
C ILE A 126 -13.45 0.66 0.63
N ILE A 127 -12.29 0.16 1.08
CA ILE A 127 -10.97 0.71 0.75
C ILE A 127 -10.44 0.12 -0.57
N ASP A 128 -10.71 -1.16 -0.85
CA ASP A 128 -10.28 -1.85 -2.08
C ASP A 128 -11.01 -1.36 -3.35
N VAL A 129 -12.22 -0.79 -3.20
CA VAL A 129 -13.05 -0.29 -4.32
C VAL A 129 -12.85 1.22 -4.55
N GLY A 130 -12.22 1.94 -3.62
CA GLY A 130 -11.95 3.38 -3.70
C GLY A 130 -10.67 3.70 -4.45
#